data_AF-A0A2G8EFF9-F1
#
_entry.id   AF-A0A2G8EFF9-F1
#
_cell.length_a   1.000
_cell.length_b   1.000
_cell.length_c   1.000
_cell.angle_alpha   90.00
_cell.angle_beta   90.00
_cell.angle_gamma   90.00
#
_symmetry.space_group_name_H-M   'P 1'
#
loop_
_entity.id
_entity.type
_entity.pdbx_description
1 polymer ?
#
loop_
_entity_poly.entity_id
_entity_poly.type
_entity_poly.pdbx_seq_one_letter_code
_entity_poly.pdbx_strand_id
1 'polypeptide(L)'
;MKKTPSGNTGQTINHAEFINDMPEEVLITLHNLIVNRLNMLQRKRIRQSMEDFRPGDVVSFRTEDGKTVTGVLIRLNKKTVTVHTESGARWNVAPQLLTTVKRQLGADRQPDNTVEKKLH
;
A
#
# COMPACT_ATOMS: atom_id res chain seq x y z
N MET A 1 15.26 -26.24 22.53
CA MET A 1 16.24 -25.44 21.76
C MET A 1 16.26 -25.97 20.33
N LYS A 2 15.54 -25.34 19.40
CA LYS A 2 15.46 -25.78 17.99
C LYS A 2 16.33 -24.86 17.14
N LYS A 3 17.34 -25.45 16.49
CA LYS A 3 18.24 -24.77 15.54
C LYS A 3 17.46 -24.42 14.27
N THR A 4 17.43 -23.15 13.90
CA THR A 4 17.02 -22.67 12.57
C THR A 4 18.22 -22.80 11.61
N PRO A 5 18.05 -23.33 10.39
CA PRO A 5 19.11 -23.31 9.40
C PRO A 5 19.02 -22.06 8.50
N SER A 6 20.19 -21.47 8.27
CA SER A 6 20.62 -20.86 7.00
C SER A 6 19.80 -19.70 6.44
N GLY A 7 20.10 -18.50 6.90
CA GLY A 7 19.98 -17.28 6.08
C GLY A 7 21.33 -16.97 5.46
N ASN A 8 21.52 -17.30 4.19
CA ASN A 8 22.67 -16.90 3.38
C ASN A 8 22.69 -15.36 3.32
N THR A 9 23.48 -14.73 4.18
CA THR A 9 23.50 -13.28 4.37
C THR A 9 24.68 -12.70 3.59
N GLY A 10 24.35 -12.08 2.47
CA GLY A 10 25.04 -10.91 1.94
C GLY A 10 26.50 -11.11 1.51
N GLN A 11 26.69 -11.51 0.25
CA GLN A 11 27.84 -10.95 -0.45
C GLN A 11 27.57 -9.44 -0.60
N THR A 12 28.25 -8.63 0.19
CA THR A 12 28.25 -7.17 0.07
C THR A 12 28.93 -6.84 -1.26
N ILE A 13 28.17 -6.79 -2.34
CA ILE A 13 28.68 -6.29 -3.61
C ILE A 13 28.94 -4.81 -3.36
N ASN A 14 30.22 -4.40 -3.39
CA ASN A 14 30.61 -3.00 -3.27
C ASN A 14 30.19 -2.26 -4.55
N HIS A 15 28.92 -1.88 -4.61
CA HIS A 15 28.32 -1.23 -5.78
C HIS A 15 29.06 0.04 -6.19
N ALA A 16 29.68 0.75 -5.24
CA ALA A 16 30.40 1.99 -5.49
C ALA A 16 31.62 1.83 -6.41
N GLU A 17 32.42 0.76 -6.24
CA GLU A 17 33.61 0.54 -7.07
C GLU A 17 33.20 0.26 -8.52
N PHE A 18 32.22 -0.61 -8.73
CA PHE A 18 31.70 -0.91 -10.07
C PHE A 18 31.06 0.31 -10.74
N ILE A 19 30.34 1.15 -10.00
CA ILE A 19 29.68 2.34 -10.55
C ILE A 19 30.71 3.36 -11.08
N ASN A 20 31.84 3.54 -10.38
CA ASN A 20 32.86 4.50 -10.78
C ASN A 20 33.57 4.12 -12.09
N ASP A 21 33.69 2.82 -12.37
CA ASP A 21 34.36 2.31 -13.56
C ASP A 21 33.43 2.22 -14.79
N MET A 22 32.13 2.48 -14.63
CA MET A 22 31.15 2.39 -15.72
C MET A 22 31.08 3.68 -16.55
N PRO A 23 30.97 3.58 -17.89
CA PRO A 23 30.70 4.74 -18.75
C PRO A 23 29.26 5.26 -18.56
N GLU A 24 29.04 6.53 -18.89
CA GLU A 24 27.77 7.24 -18.66
C GLU A 24 26.55 6.53 -19.26
N GLU A 25 26.64 5.99 -20.48
CA GLU A 25 25.53 5.28 -21.14
C GLU A 25 25.09 4.03 -20.35
N VAL A 26 26.06 3.33 -19.75
CA VAL A 26 25.80 2.16 -18.91
C VAL A 26 25.16 2.59 -17.60
N LEU A 27 25.61 3.71 -17.01
CA LEU A 27 25.00 4.27 -15.81
C LEU A 27 23.55 4.70 -16.02
N ILE A 28 23.25 5.34 -17.16
CA ILE A 28 21.87 5.71 -17.53
C ILE A 28 21.00 4.46 -17.69
N THR A 29 21.52 3.43 -18.37
CA THR A 29 20.81 2.16 -18.54
C THR A 29 20.54 1.48 -17.19
N LEU A 30 21.55 1.45 -16.32
CA LEU A 30 21.45 0.89 -14.97
C LEU A 30 20.45 1.67 -14.12
N HIS A 31 20.48 3.00 -14.16
CA HIS A 31 19.52 3.86 -13.48
C HIS A 31 18.08 3.51 -13.87
N ASN A 32 17.81 3.42 -15.18
CA ASN A 32 16.48 3.08 -15.69
C ASN A 32 16.02 1.70 -15.22
N LEU A 33 16.91 0.70 -15.24
CA LEU A 33 16.62 -0.65 -14.73
C LEU A 33 16.32 -0.64 -13.22
N ILE A 34 17.09 0.09 -12.42
CA ILE A 34 16.88 0.22 -10.97
C ILE A 34 15.53 0.89 -10.70
N VAL A 35 15.24 2.02 -11.33
CA VAL A 35 13.96 2.74 -11.17
C VAL A 35 12.79 1.84 -11.55
N ASN A 36 12.90 1.11 -12.67
CA ASN A 36 11.88 0.15 -13.10
C ASN A 36 11.67 -0.96 -12.07
N ARG A 37 12.76 -1.50 -11.51
CA ARG A 37 12.70 -2.52 -10.45
C ARG A 37 12.04 -1.99 -9.18
N LEU A 38 12.43 -0.80 -8.72
CA LEU A 38 11.85 -0.17 -7.54
C LEU A 38 10.36 0.09 -7.73
N ASN A 39 9.96 0.64 -8.88
CA ASN A 39 8.56 0.86 -9.23
C ASN A 39 7.76 -0.45 -9.24
N MET A 40 8.33 -1.54 -9.77
CA MET A 40 7.68 -2.84 -9.74
C MET A 40 7.50 -3.37 -8.32
N LEU A 41 8.53 -3.25 -7.47
CA LEU A 41 8.45 -3.65 -6.06
C LEU A 41 7.42 -2.82 -5.29
N GLN A 42 7.37 -1.50 -5.53
CA GLN A 42 6.37 -0.62 -4.92
C GLN A 42 4.95 -1.02 -5.34
N ARG A 43 4.72 -1.28 -6.63
CA ARG A 43 3.41 -1.77 -7.12
C ARG A 43 3.04 -3.11 -6.47
N LYS A 44 4.01 -4.02 -6.31
CA LYS A 44 3.79 -5.31 -5.64
C LYS A 44 3.39 -5.12 -4.18
N ARG A 45 4.09 -4.25 -3.43
CA ARG A 45 3.76 -3.92 -2.04
C ARG A 45 2.36 -3.29 -1.92
N ILE A 46 2.04 -2.33 -2.78
CA ILE A 46 0.70 -1.73 -2.81
C ILE A 46 -0.37 -2.80 -3.07
N ARG A 47 -0.16 -3.68 -4.05
CA ARG A 47 -1.10 -4.76 -4.34
C ARG A 47 -1.28 -5.70 -3.14
N GLN A 48 -0.19 -6.11 -2.49
CA GLN A 48 -0.24 -6.96 -1.30
C GLN A 48 -0.98 -6.27 -0.14
N SER A 49 -0.63 -5.02 0.17
CA SER A 49 -1.33 -4.25 1.21
C SER A 49 -2.82 -4.09 0.90
N MET A 50 -3.22 -4.00 -0.38
CA MET A 50 -4.63 -3.93 -0.78
C MET A 50 -5.36 -5.26 -0.62
N GLU A 51 -4.68 -6.41 -0.70
CA GLU A 51 -5.27 -7.74 -0.47
C GLU A 51 -5.61 -7.97 1.02
N ASP A 52 -4.92 -7.25 1.92
CA ASP A 52 -5.13 -7.35 3.38
C ASP A 52 -6.38 -6.59 3.87
N PHE A 53 -6.93 -5.69 3.06
CA PHE A 53 -8.06 -4.83 3.39
C PHE A 53 -9.35 -5.28 2.68
N ARG A 54 -10.49 -5.11 3.37
CA ARG A 54 -11.83 -5.36 2.83
C ARG A 54 -12.76 -4.18 3.12
N PRO A 55 -13.70 -3.85 2.20
CA PRO A 55 -14.79 -2.94 2.54
C PRO A 55 -15.50 -3.37 3.82
N GLY A 56 -15.72 -2.40 4.71
CA GLY A 56 -16.25 -2.58 6.06
C GLY A 56 -15.17 -2.62 7.16
N ASP A 57 -13.90 -2.90 6.83
CA ASP A 57 -12.83 -2.93 7.83
C ASP A 57 -12.70 -1.59 8.55
N VAL A 58 -12.52 -1.63 9.87
CA VAL A 58 -12.20 -0.42 10.65
C VAL A 58 -10.70 -0.23 10.59
N VAL A 59 -10.29 0.91 10.06
CA VAL A 59 -8.89 1.28 9.81
C VAL A 59 -8.56 2.61 10.46
N SER A 60 -7.29 2.80 10.80
CA SER A 60 -6.78 4.08 11.28
C SER A 60 -5.57 4.54 10.47
N PHE A 61 -5.38 5.85 10.38
CA PHE A 61 -4.22 6.48 9.76
C PHE A 61 -3.86 7.76 10.51
N ARG A 62 -2.64 8.26 10.28
CA ARG A 62 -2.22 9.57 10.78
C ARG A 62 -2.36 10.63 9.69
N THR A 63 -2.91 11.77 10.08
CA THR A 63 -2.97 12.99 9.25
C THR A 63 -1.62 13.71 9.27
N GLU A 64 -1.42 14.65 8.34
CA GLU A 64 -0.21 15.48 8.28
C GLU A 64 0.00 16.29 9.57
N ASP A 65 -1.08 16.69 10.23
CA ASP A 65 -1.08 17.35 11.54
C ASP A 65 -0.75 16.40 12.72
N GLY A 66 -0.37 15.15 12.43
CA GLY A 66 -0.02 14.14 13.42
C GLY A 66 -1.22 13.50 14.16
N LYS A 67 -2.45 13.92 13.88
CA LYS A 67 -3.65 13.35 14.51
C LYS A 67 -3.97 11.98 13.93
N THR A 68 -4.24 11.02 14.81
CA THR A 68 -4.76 9.70 14.42
C THR A 68 -6.25 9.81 14.14
N VAL A 69 -6.65 9.37 12.95
CA VAL A 69 -8.05 9.32 12.51
C VAL A 69 -8.44 7.86 12.32
N THR A 70 -9.59 7.49 12.85
CA THR A 70 -10.19 6.15 12.70
C THR A 70 -11.45 6.27 11.86
N GLY A 71 -11.67 5.29 10.98
CA GLY A 71 -12.87 5.23 10.16
C GLY A 71 -13.08 3.87 9.53
N VAL A 72 -14.18 3.75 8.79
CA VAL A 72 -14.57 2.55 8.08
C VAL A 72 -14.10 2.62 6.64
N LEU A 73 -13.44 1.57 6.18
CA LEU A 73 -13.07 1.40 4.80
C LEU A 73 -14.33 1.20 3.96
N ILE A 74 -14.64 2.12 3.06
CA ILE A 74 -15.84 2.03 2.22
C ILE A 74 -15.53 1.54 0.80
N ARG A 75 -14.31 1.76 0.32
CA ARG A 75 -13.92 1.38 -1.05
C ARG A 75 -12.42 1.18 -1.20
N LEU A 76 -12.06 0.17 -1.97
CA LEU A 76 -10.70 -0.04 -2.48
C LEU A 76 -10.60 0.52 -3.90
N ASN A 77 -9.69 1.47 -4.13
CA ASN A 77 -9.34 1.99 -5.47
C ASN A 77 -8.02 1.36 -5.95
N LYS A 78 -7.61 1.63 -7.19
CA LYS A 78 -6.41 1.00 -7.79
C LYS A 78 -5.11 1.22 -6.98
N LYS A 79 -4.99 2.33 -6.24
CA LYS A 79 -3.78 2.68 -5.46
C LYS A 79 -4.08 3.23 -4.07
N THR A 80 -5.34 3.46 -3.76
CA THR A 80 -5.77 4.16 -2.54
C THR A 80 -6.98 3.48 -1.97
N VAL A 81 -7.25 3.79 -0.72
CA VAL A 81 -8.39 3.30 0.04
C VAL A 81 -9.22 4.51 0.43
N THR A 82 -10.53 4.42 0.23
CA THR A 82 -11.46 5.42 0.71
C THR A 82 -11.93 5.03 2.11
N VAL A 83 -11.70 5.92 3.08
CA VAL A 83 -12.11 5.77 4.48
C VAL A 83 -13.16 6.82 4.81
N HIS A 84 -14.22 6.40 5.50
CA HIS A 84 -15.26 7.28 6.03
C HIS A 84 -15.13 7.33 7.55
N THR A 85 -14.98 8.52 8.12
CA THR A 85 -14.92 8.74 9.57
C THR A 85 -16.31 8.91 10.17
N GLU A 86 -16.44 8.75 11.49
CA GLU A 86 -17.70 8.99 12.21
C GLU A 86 -18.18 10.45 12.10
N SER A 87 -17.26 11.38 11.84
CA SER A 87 -17.57 12.80 11.58
C SER A 87 -18.20 13.07 10.21
N GLY A 88 -18.43 12.05 9.38
CA GLY A 88 -18.97 12.20 8.04
C GLY A 88 -17.93 12.55 6.96
N ALA A 89 -16.65 12.63 7.32
CA ALA A 89 -15.59 13.03 6.39
C ALA A 89 -15.08 11.83 5.58
N ARG A 90 -14.76 12.08 4.31
CA ARG A 90 -14.24 11.08 3.37
C ARG A 90 -12.78 11.34 3.06
N TRP A 91 -11.93 10.33 3.25
CA TRP A 91 -10.49 10.39 3.04
C TRP A 91 -10.04 9.39 1.98
N ASN A 92 -9.09 9.80 1.14
CA ASN A 92 -8.37 8.90 0.25
C ASN A 92 -6.96 8.70 0.79
N VAL A 93 -6.67 7.51 1.29
CA VAL A 93 -5.43 7.20 2.00
C VAL A 93 -4.69 6.08 1.27
N ALA A 94 -3.37 6.16 1.20
CA ALA A 94 -2.57 5.06 0.67
C ALA A 94 -2.65 3.85 1.64
N PRO A 95 -2.79 2.62 1.13
CA PRO A 95 -2.93 1.42 1.97
C PRO A 95 -1.73 1.20 2.91
N GLN A 96 -0.55 1.69 2.56
CA GLN A 96 0.65 1.58 3.40
C GLN A 96 0.61 2.50 4.63
N LEU A 97 -0.27 3.50 4.65
CA LEU A 97 -0.47 4.41 5.78
C LEU A 97 -1.64 3.97 6.68
N LEU A 98 -2.35 2.92 6.30
CA LEU A 98 -3.48 2.39 7.03
C LEU A 98 -3.05 1.25 7.94
N THR A 99 -3.60 1.26 9.15
CA THR A 99 -3.50 0.18 10.12
C THR A 99 -4.89 -0.40 10.34
N THR A 100 -5.05 -1.71 10.16
CA THR A 100 -6.33 -2.39 10.47
C THR A 100 -6.53 -2.43 11.97
N VAL A 101 -7.60 -1.78 12.45
CA VAL A 101 -8.00 -1.78 13.86
C VAL A 101 -8.94 -2.94 14.16
N LYS A 102 -9.91 -3.19 13.26
CA LYS A 102 -10.83 -4.32 13.36
C LYS A 102 -11.18 -4.82 11.97
N ARG A 103 -10.91 -6.11 11.73
CA ARG A 103 -11.35 -6.79 10.52
C ARG A 103 -12.85 -7.10 10.61
N GLN A 104 -13.61 -6.83 9.56
CA GLN A 104 -14.96 -7.36 9.46
C GLN A 104 -14.86 -8.85 9.14
N LEU A 105 -15.04 -9.68 10.17
CA LEU A 105 -15.22 -11.11 10.02
C LEU A 105 -16.69 -11.37 9.64
N GLY A 106 -16.95 -11.48 8.34
CA GLY A 106 -18.18 -12.06 7.80
C GLY A 106 -19.46 -11.26 8.03
N ALA A 107 -19.79 -10.39 7.06
CA ALA A 107 -21.15 -10.25 6.60
C ALA A 107 -21.09 -10.31 5.07
N ASP A 108 -21.52 -11.45 4.53
CA ASP A 108 -21.74 -11.62 3.11
C ASP A 108 -22.84 -10.63 2.67
N ARG A 109 -22.55 -9.89 1.59
CA ARG A 109 -23.42 -8.98 0.81
C ARG A 109 -24.29 -7.95 1.56
N GLN A 110 -24.12 -6.69 1.16
CA GLN A 110 -25.27 -5.82 0.89
C GLN A 110 -25.12 -5.13 -0.48
N PRO A 111 -26.13 -5.21 -1.37
CA PRO A 111 -26.08 -4.66 -2.71
C PRO A 111 -26.41 -3.16 -2.73
N ASP A 112 -25.87 -2.52 -3.77
CA ASP A 112 -26.36 -1.34 -4.50
C ASP A 112 -26.98 -0.17 -3.72
N ASN A 113 -26.32 1.00 -3.81
CA ASN A 113 -26.96 2.31 -3.69
C ASN A 113 -26.35 3.25 -4.76
N THR A 114 -26.52 2.92 -6.05
CA THR A 114 -26.50 3.93 -7.11
C THR A 114 -27.91 4.51 -7.22
N VAL A 115 -28.09 5.60 -6.49
CA VAL A 115 -29.29 6.43 -6.40
C VAL A 115 -30.06 6.51 -7.72
N GLU A 116 -31.26 5.92 -7.77
CA GLU A 116 -32.28 6.28 -8.74
C GLU A 116 -32.55 7.78 -8.58
N LYS A 117 -32.17 8.57 -9.59
CA LYS A 117 -32.82 9.86 -9.84
C LYS A 117 -33.87 9.64 -10.93
N LYS A 118 -35.10 9.32 -10.52
CA LYS A 118 -36.30 9.75 -11.24
C LYS A 118 -37.05 10.72 -10.33
N LEU A 119 -37.24 11.94 -10.83
CA LEU A 119 -38.56 12.60 -11.05
C LEU A 119 -38.36 14.13 -11.08
N HIS A 120 -38.42 14.73 -12.27
CA HIS A 120 -39.55 15.51 -12.79
C HIS A 120 -39.29 15.80 -14.28
#